data_AF-R5EQ08-F1
#
_entry.id   AF-R5EQ08-F1
#
_cell.length_a   1.000
_cell.length_b   1.000
_cell.length_c   1.000
_cell.angle_alpha   90.00
_cell.angle_beta   90.00
_cell.angle_gamma   90.00
#
_symmetry.space_group_name_H-M   'P 1'
#
loop_
_entity.id
_entity.type
_entity.pdbx_description
1 polymer ?
#
loop_
_entity_poly.entity_id
_entity_poly.type
_entity_poly.pdbx_seq_one_letter_code
_entity_poly.pdbx_strand_id
1 'polypeptide(L)'
;MQEVLDRGNAFIAQIRACNDAIPGEEISEKISRMELIVCRIFERAEAHPEVVPDLKKLMDYYLPMTVKLLNAYADMDAQPVQGENIQASKKEIEATLDTLNLAFEKLLDDLFRDSAMDVSSDISVLNTLLAQEGLTEDGLSQVKKQQTL
;
A
#
# COMPACT_ATOMS: atom_id res chain seq x y z
N MET A 1 0.33 -9.90 16.82
CA MET A 1 1.36 -9.58 15.81
C MET A 1 1.59 -10.76 14.89
N GLN A 2 2.14 -11.88 15.38
CA GLN A 2 2.40 -13.06 14.55
C GLN A 2 1.18 -13.53 13.75
N GLU A 3 0.02 -13.63 14.39
CA GLU A 3 -1.24 -14.01 13.71
C GLU A 3 -1.62 -13.08 12.54
N VAL A 4 -1.34 -11.78 12.67
CA VAL A 4 -1.64 -10.79 11.63
C VAL A 4 -0.73 -10.99 10.42
N LEU A 5 0.56 -11.20 10.66
CA LEU A 5 1.54 -11.47 9.62
C LEU A 5 1.30 -12.83 8.95
N ASP A 6 0.96 -13.86 9.73
CA ASP A 6 0.64 -15.19 9.20
C ASP A 6 -0.60 -15.15 8.30
N ARG A 7 -1.66 -14.46 8.74
CA ARG A 7 -2.86 -14.25 7.92
C ARG A 7 -2.54 -13.40 6.68
N GLY A 8 -1.72 -12.36 6.82
CA GLY A 8 -1.29 -11.53 5.69
C GLY A 8 -0.54 -12.33 4.64
N ASN A 9 0.46 -13.10 5.06
CA ASN A 9 1.22 -14.01 4.19
C ASN A 9 0.33 -15.06 3.52
N ALA A 10 -0.68 -15.57 4.22
CA ALA A 10 -1.65 -16.49 3.64
C ALA A 10 -2.49 -15.83 2.53
N PHE A 11 -2.87 -14.55 2.67
CA PHE A 11 -3.57 -13.83 1.61
C PHE A 11 -2.65 -13.52 0.42
N ILE A 12 -1.41 -13.09 0.67
CA ILE A 12 -0.42 -12.86 -0.40
C ILE A 12 -0.21 -14.13 -1.22
N ALA A 13 -0.06 -15.28 -0.55
CA ALA A 13 0.08 -16.57 -1.24
C ALA A 13 -1.16 -16.93 -2.06
N GLN A 14 -2.37 -16.65 -1.57
CA GLN A 14 -3.61 -16.87 -2.32
C GLN A 14 -3.73 -15.96 -3.54
N ILE A 15 -3.39 -14.67 -3.41
CA ILE A 15 -3.40 -13.72 -4.52
C ILE A 15 -2.42 -14.16 -5.61
N ARG A 16 -1.21 -14.55 -5.21
CA ARG A 16 -0.20 -15.06 -6.14
C ARG A 16 -0.67 -16.34 -6.85
N ALA A 17 -1.23 -17.28 -6.11
CA ALA A 17 -1.76 -18.51 -6.69
C ALA A 17 -2.93 -18.25 -7.67
N CYS A 18 -3.78 -17.26 -7.39
CA CYS A 18 -4.82 -16.84 -8.34
C CYS A 18 -4.20 -16.23 -9.60
N ASN A 19 -3.17 -15.40 -9.46
CA ASN A 19 -2.45 -14.81 -10.58
C ASN A 19 -1.86 -15.88 -11.50
N ASP A 20 -1.18 -16.88 -10.93
CA ASP A 20 -0.58 -17.99 -11.67
C ASP A 20 -1.62 -18.84 -12.43
N ALA A 21 -2.87 -18.85 -11.96
CA ALA A 21 -3.97 -19.60 -12.57
C ALA A 21 -4.72 -18.80 -13.66
N ILE A 22 -4.54 -17.49 -13.74
CA ILE A 22 -5.27 -16.61 -14.65
C ILE A 22 -4.37 -16.24 -15.84
N PRO A 23 -4.66 -16.71 -17.07
CA PRO A 23 -3.93 -16.28 -18.25
C PRO A 23 -4.36 -14.86 -18.66
N GLY A 24 -3.39 -14.01 -18.99
CA GLY A 24 -3.64 -12.69 -19.56
C GLY A 24 -2.77 -11.60 -18.93
N GLU A 25 -2.06 -10.84 -19.75
CA GLU A 25 -1.07 -9.85 -19.30
C GLU A 25 -1.73 -8.73 -18.48
N GLU A 26 -2.80 -8.11 -18.99
CA GLU A 26 -3.46 -6.97 -18.34
C GLU A 26 -4.00 -7.33 -16.94
N ILE A 27 -4.73 -8.44 -16.82
CA ILE A 27 -5.24 -8.89 -15.52
C ILE A 27 -4.10 -9.30 -14.58
N SER A 28 -3.06 -9.94 -15.11
CA SER A 28 -1.89 -10.33 -14.31
C SER A 28 -1.14 -9.13 -13.75
N GLU A 29 -1.00 -8.05 -14.51
CA GLU A 29 -0.41 -6.80 -14.05
C GLU A 29 -1.21 -6.19 -12.89
N LYS A 30 -2.54 -6.19 -13.00
CA LYS A 30 -3.43 -5.67 -11.93
C LYS A 30 -3.30 -6.49 -10.64
N ILE A 31 -3.25 -7.82 -10.74
CA ILE A 31 -3.09 -8.71 -9.58
C ILE A 31 -1.69 -8.60 -8.98
N SER A 32 -0.65 -8.50 -9.81
CA SER A 32 0.75 -8.34 -9.36
C SER A 32 0.94 -7.01 -8.62
N ARG A 33 0.35 -5.93 -9.12
CA ARG A 33 0.32 -4.63 -8.42
C ARG A 33 -0.35 -4.75 -7.06
N MET A 34 -1.50 -5.44 -7.00
CA MET A 34 -2.22 -5.68 -5.75
C MET A 34 -1.38 -6.46 -4.75
N GLU A 35 -0.76 -7.56 -5.19
CA GLU A 35 0.14 -8.36 -4.37
C GLU A 35 1.26 -7.50 -3.79
N LEU A 36 1.90 -6.67 -4.61
CA LEU A 36 2.98 -5.78 -4.18
C LEU A 36 2.49 -4.80 -3.10
N ILE A 37 1.35 -4.14 -3.31
CA ILE A 37 0.80 -3.18 -2.34
C ILE A 37 0.48 -3.88 -1.02
N VAL A 38 -0.16 -5.05 -1.08
CA VAL A 38 -0.51 -5.84 0.11
C VAL A 38 0.75 -6.29 0.86
N CYS A 39 1.80 -6.72 0.15
CA CYS A 39 3.11 -7.01 0.76
C CYS A 39 3.65 -5.79 1.52
N ARG A 40 3.66 -4.61 0.88
CA ARG A 40 4.14 -3.37 1.51
C ARG A 40 3.34 -2.97 2.74
N ILE A 41 2.02 -3.18 2.74
CA ILE A 41 1.17 -2.92 3.90
C ILE A 41 1.58 -3.80 5.08
N PHE A 42 1.80 -5.10 4.86
CA PHE A 42 2.20 -6.00 5.94
C PHE A 42 3.65 -5.80 6.39
N GLU A 43 4.58 -5.47 5.48
CA GLU A 43 5.95 -5.04 5.85
C GLU A 43 5.92 -3.79 6.74
N ARG A 44 5.04 -2.83 6.40
CA ARG A 44 4.83 -1.62 7.21
C ARG A 44 4.29 -1.98 8.59
N ALA A 45 3.31 -2.88 8.66
CA ALA A 45 2.76 -3.36 9.92
C ALA A 45 3.80 -4.06 10.78
N GLU A 46 4.68 -4.88 10.18
CA GLU A 46 5.78 -5.55 10.87
C GLU A 46 6.75 -4.56 11.51
N ALA A 47 7.13 -3.51 10.77
CA ALA A 47 8.01 -2.46 11.27
C ALA A 47 7.33 -1.53 12.28
N HIS A 48 6.02 -1.32 12.16
CA HIS A 48 5.21 -0.38 12.94
C HIS A 48 3.94 -1.05 13.48
N PRO A 49 4.03 -1.86 14.55
CA PRO A 49 2.89 -2.60 15.09
C PRO A 49 1.69 -1.74 15.51
N GLU A 50 1.90 -0.44 15.75
CA GLU A 50 0.87 0.54 16.08
C GLU A 50 -0.18 0.71 14.98
N VAL A 51 0.14 0.40 13.72
CA VAL A 51 -0.80 0.54 12.58
C VAL A 51 -1.69 -0.68 12.37
N VAL A 52 -1.45 -1.78 13.10
CA VAL A 52 -2.20 -3.04 12.97
C VAL A 52 -3.72 -2.87 13.16
N PRO A 53 -4.23 -2.02 14.09
CA PRO A 53 -5.66 -1.78 14.21
C PRO A 53 -6.33 -1.29 12.91
N ASP A 54 -5.61 -0.50 12.11
CA ASP A 54 -6.10 0.05 10.85
C ASP A 54 -6.22 -1.01 9.75
N LEU A 55 -5.49 -2.12 9.89
CA LEU A 55 -5.54 -3.25 8.95
C LEU A 55 -6.72 -4.20 9.17
N LYS A 56 -7.49 -4.02 10.25
CA LYS A 56 -8.60 -4.93 10.57
C LYS A 56 -9.59 -5.09 9.41
N LYS A 57 -9.99 -3.98 8.78
CA LYS A 57 -10.93 -4.02 7.65
C LYS A 57 -10.31 -4.67 6.41
N LEU A 58 -9.02 -4.42 6.17
CA LEU A 58 -8.27 -5.06 5.08
C LEU A 58 -8.32 -6.58 5.23
N MET A 59 -8.05 -7.09 6.43
CA MET A 59 -7.99 -8.53 6.71
C MET A 59 -9.35 -9.22 6.78
N ASP A 60 -10.33 -8.59 7.42
CA ASP A 60 -11.61 -9.24 7.72
C ASP A 60 -12.63 -9.12 6.58
N TYR A 61 -12.44 -8.16 5.66
CA TYR A 61 -13.38 -7.90 4.57
C TYR A 61 -12.67 -7.84 3.21
N TYR A 62 -11.74 -6.91 3.01
CA TYR A 62 -11.27 -6.59 1.66
C TYR A 62 -10.43 -7.69 1.01
N LEU A 63 -9.46 -8.27 1.72
CA LEU A 63 -8.65 -9.38 1.19
C LEU A 63 -9.48 -10.65 0.93
N PRO A 64 -10.36 -11.11 1.84
CA PRO A 64 -11.27 -12.22 1.55
C PRO A 64 -12.17 -11.97 0.33
N MET A 65 -12.71 -10.76 0.17
CA MET A 65 -13.55 -10.43 -0.99
C MET A 65 -12.74 -10.42 -2.28
N THR A 66 -11.52 -9.88 -2.24
CA THR A 66 -10.60 -9.88 -3.37
C THR A 66 -10.30 -11.30 -3.85
N VAL A 67 -9.92 -12.20 -2.94
CA VAL A 67 -9.65 -13.60 -3.28
C VAL A 67 -10.90 -14.27 -3.89
N LYS A 68 -12.10 -13.97 -3.39
CA LYS A 68 -13.34 -14.49 -4.00
C LYS A 68 -13.55 -14.00 -5.43
N LEU A 69 -13.27 -12.72 -5.72
CA LEU A 69 -13.37 -12.17 -7.07
C LEU A 69 -12.35 -12.81 -8.02
N LEU A 70 -11.11 -13.00 -7.57
CA LEU A 70 -10.07 -13.64 -8.38
C LEU A 70 -10.39 -15.10 -8.71
N ASN A 71 -10.90 -15.87 -7.73
CA ASN A 71 -11.35 -17.23 -7.98
C ASN A 71 -12.52 -17.27 -8.96
N ALA A 72 -13.51 -16.37 -8.82
CA ALA A 72 -14.62 -16.27 -9.75
C ALA A 72 -14.15 -15.93 -11.17
N TYR A 73 -13.15 -15.05 -11.31
CA TYR A 73 -12.55 -14.75 -12.60
C TYR A 73 -11.88 -15.98 -13.21
N ALA A 74 -11.08 -16.71 -12.43
CA ALA A 74 -10.41 -17.93 -12.88
C ALA A 74 -11.42 -19.02 -13.31
N ASP A 75 -12.48 -19.22 -12.53
CA ASP A 75 -13.56 -20.17 -12.85
C ASP A 75 -14.29 -19.81 -14.15
N MET A 76 -14.49 -18.51 -14.40
CA MET A 76 -15.07 -17.96 -15.62
C MET A 76 -14.15 -18.11 -16.82
N ASP A 77 -12.85 -17.87 -16.63
CA ASP A 77 -11.84 -17.99 -17.68
C ASP A 77 -11.66 -19.45 -18.14
N ALA A 78 -11.72 -20.40 -17.19
CA ALA A 78 -11.63 -21.83 -17.46
C ALA A 78 -12.85 -22.41 -18.22
N GLN A 79 -13.95 -21.66 -18.36
CA GLN A 79 -15.12 -22.16 -19.08
C GLN A 79 -14.81 -22.36 -20.57
N PRO A 80 -15.20 -23.50 -21.18
CA PRO A 80 -14.95 -23.77 -22.59
C PRO A 80 -15.77 -22.88 -23.52
N VAL A 81 -16.87 -22.30 -23.04
CA VAL A 81 -17.75 -21.41 -23.81
C VAL A 81 -17.74 -20.03 -23.16
N GLN A 82 -17.16 -19.06 -23.88
CA GLN A 82 -17.04 -17.67 -23.43
C GLN A 82 -18.22 -16.84 -23.93
N GLY A 83 -19.39 -17.02 -23.31
CA GLY A 83 -20.61 -16.26 -23.63
C GLY A 83 -20.57 -14.79 -23.16
N GLU A 84 -21.50 -13.97 -23.65
CA GLU A 84 -21.55 -12.51 -23.35
C GLU A 84 -21.57 -12.21 -21.85
N ASN A 85 -22.34 -12.97 -21.06
CA ASN A 85 -22.40 -12.78 -19.60
C ASN A 85 -21.05 -13.05 -18.92
N ILE A 86 -20.31 -14.08 -19.34
CA ILE A 86 -19.00 -14.42 -18.77
C ILE A 86 -18.00 -13.29 -19.08
N GLN A 87 -17.97 -12.82 -20.34
CA GLN A 87 -17.08 -11.73 -20.74
C GLN A 87 -17.41 -10.42 -20.01
N ALA A 88 -18.70 -10.12 -19.82
CA ALA A 88 -19.14 -8.95 -19.08
C ALA A 88 -18.71 -9.02 -17.60
N SER A 89 -18.97 -10.14 -16.93
CA SER A 89 -18.57 -10.32 -15.52
C SER A 89 -17.06 -10.27 -15.33
N LYS A 90 -16.26 -10.85 -16.24
CA LYS A 90 -14.79 -10.74 -16.20
C LYS A 90 -14.33 -9.28 -16.26
N LYS A 91 -14.90 -8.48 -17.16
CA LYS A 91 -14.59 -7.04 -17.26
C LYS A 91 -15.00 -6.25 -16.02
N GLU A 92 -16.14 -6.58 -15.41
CA GLU A 92 -16.57 -5.96 -14.15
C GLU A 92 -15.60 -6.28 -13.01
N ILE A 93 -15.10 -7.52 -12.94
CA ILE A 93 -14.08 -7.91 -11.97
C ILE A 93 -12.78 -7.13 -12.22
N GLU A 94 -12.30 -7.05 -13.47
CA GLU A 94 -11.11 -6.26 -13.84
C GLU A 94 -11.22 -4.80 -13.37
N ALA A 95 -12.34 -4.13 -13.66
CA ALA A 95 -12.58 -2.75 -13.22
C ALA A 95 -12.66 -2.63 -11.68
N THR A 96 -13.18 -3.66 -11.01
CA THR A 96 -13.22 -3.71 -9.55
C THR A 96 -11.81 -3.85 -8.96
N LEU A 97 -10.92 -4.62 -9.59
CA LEU A 97 -9.53 -4.76 -9.16
C LEU A 97 -8.76 -3.44 -9.28
N ASP A 98 -9.02 -2.63 -10.32
CA ASP A 98 -8.45 -1.28 -10.43
C ASP A 98 -8.88 -0.40 -9.25
N THR A 99 -10.15 -0.48 -8.85
CA THR A 99 -10.69 0.25 -7.70
C THR A 99 -10.06 -0.22 -6.38
N LEU A 100 -9.88 -1.54 -6.22
CA LEU A 100 -9.25 -2.13 -5.04
C LEU A 100 -7.78 -1.74 -4.94
N ASN A 101 -7.04 -1.75 -6.06
CA ASN A 101 -5.65 -1.31 -6.11
C ASN A 101 -5.51 0.14 -5.62
N LEU A 102 -6.34 1.06 -6.13
CA LEU A 102 -6.32 2.45 -5.69
C LEU A 102 -6.66 2.59 -4.19
N ALA A 103 -7.62 1.81 -3.70
CA ALA A 103 -7.98 1.82 -2.29
C ALA A 103 -6.86 1.31 -1.38
N PHE A 104 -6.15 0.25 -1.81
CA PHE A 104 -5.02 -0.29 -1.06
C PHE A 104 -3.80 0.62 -1.10
N GLU A 105 -3.54 1.31 -2.22
CA GLU A 105 -2.50 2.35 -2.30
C GLU A 105 -2.77 3.48 -1.33
N LYS A 106 -4.02 3.98 -1.32
CA LYS A 106 -4.41 5.02 -0.37
C LYS A 106 -4.26 4.57 1.08
N LEU A 107 -4.64 3.32 1.38
CA LEU A 107 -4.42 2.76 2.71
C LEU A 107 -2.93 2.77 3.05
N LEU A 108 -2.08 2.25 2.17
CA LEU A 108 -0.62 2.24 2.37
C LEU A 108 -0.07 3.65 2.61
N ASP A 109 -0.46 4.63 1.80
CA ASP A 109 -0.05 6.03 1.95
C ASP A 109 -0.47 6.61 3.31
N ASP A 110 -1.69 6.33 3.76
CA ASP A 110 -2.18 6.80 5.06
C ASP A 110 -1.36 6.17 6.22
N LEU A 111 -0.91 4.91 6.10
CA LEU A 111 -0.02 4.27 7.09
C LEU A 111 1.38 4.91 7.18
N PHE A 112 1.82 5.61 6.13
CA PHE A 112 3.08 6.37 6.14
C PHE A 112 2.90 7.78 6.69
N ARG A 113 1.73 8.39 6.52
CA ARG A 113 1.46 9.76 6.99
C ARG A 113 1.61 9.87 8.50
N ASP A 114 1.17 8.87 9.26
CA ASP A 114 1.26 8.89 10.72
C ASP A 114 2.72 8.90 11.22
N SER A 115 3.67 8.23 10.54
CA SER A 115 5.10 8.38 10.88
C SER A 115 5.77 9.61 10.28
N ALA A 116 5.24 10.19 9.20
CA ALA A 116 5.78 11.42 8.63
C ALA A 116 5.54 12.64 9.56
N MET A 117 4.51 12.60 10.42
CA MET A 117 4.28 13.63 11.44
C MET A 117 5.39 13.66 12.49
N ASP A 118 5.89 12.49 12.90
CA ASP A 118 7.01 12.39 13.85
C ASP A 118 8.30 12.97 13.24
N VAL A 119 8.63 12.58 12.01
CA VAL A 119 9.81 13.09 11.29
C VAL A 119 9.71 14.60 11.07
N SER A 120 8.53 15.11 10.73
CA SER A 120 8.34 16.55 10.54
C SER A 120 8.54 17.33 11.84
N SER A 121 8.10 16.77 12.97
CA SER A 121 8.29 17.35 14.30
C SER A 121 9.78 17.36 14.69
N ASP A 122 10.49 16.25 14.46
CA ASP A 122 11.94 16.15 14.70
C ASP A 122 12.73 17.13 13.83
N ILE A 123 12.36 17.29 12.55
CA ILE A 123 12.94 18.28 11.65
C ILE A 123 12.68 19.70 12.17
N SER A 124 11.47 20.00 12.65
CA SER A 124 11.17 21.32 13.23
C SER A 124 11.98 21.60 14.50
N VAL A 125 12.16 20.61 15.37
CA VAL A 125 13.02 20.73 16.56
C VAL A 125 14.47 20.95 16.12
N LEU A 126 15.00 20.14 15.21
CA LEU A 126 16.36 20.28 14.69
C LEU A 126 16.59 21.66 14.06
N ASN A 127 15.67 22.13 13.22
CA ASN A 127 15.73 23.46 12.63
C ASN A 127 15.71 24.57 13.69
N THR A 128 14.91 24.40 14.75
CA THR A 128 14.88 25.34 15.88
C THR A 128 16.22 25.38 16.62
N LEU A 129 16.82 24.22 16.90
CA LEU A 129 18.12 24.12 17.55
C LEU A 129 19.22 24.75 16.68
N LEU A 130 19.26 24.42 15.39
CA LEU A 130 20.21 25.01 14.45
C LEU A 130 20.04 26.54 14.34
N ALA A 131 18.80 27.05 14.41
CA ALA A 131 18.54 28.49 14.40
C ALA A 131 19.03 29.17 15.69
N GLN A 132 18.85 28.53 16.85
CA GLN A 132 19.37 29.03 18.14
C GLN A 132 20.90 29.07 18.16
N GLU A 133 21.56 28.13 17.48
CA GLU A 133 23.01 28.09 17.33
C GLU A 133 23.53 29.00 16.20
N GLY A 134 22.64 29.69 15.47
CA GLY A 134 23.00 30.59 14.37
C GLY A 134 23.48 29.87 13.10
N LEU A 135 23.18 28.58 12.96
CA LEU A 135 23.65 27.70 11.88
C LEU A 135 22.65 27.55 10.71
N THR A 136 21.50 28.23 10.75
CA THR A 136 20.53 28.31 9.65
C THR A 136 20.71 29.58 8.80
N GLU A 137 20.07 29.66 7.61
CA GLU A 137 20.28 30.75 6.63
C GLU A 137 20.09 32.17 7.20
N ASP A 138 19.24 32.35 8.22
CA ASP A 138 19.10 33.63 8.93
C ASP A 138 20.29 33.96 9.85
N GLY A 139 20.95 32.96 10.43
CA GLY A 139 22.17 33.11 11.24
C GLY A 139 23.44 33.31 10.39
N LEU A 140 23.55 32.59 9.27
CA LEU A 140 24.66 32.72 8.31
C LEU A 140 24.73 34.11 7.67
N SER A 141 23.59 34.78 7.55
CA SER A 141 23.46 36.14 7.03
C SER A 141 23.96 37.22 8.01
N GLN A 142 23.95 36.94 9.32
CA GLN A 142 24.43 37.88 10.35
C GLN A 142 25.93 37.77 10.63
N VAL A 143 26.52 36.57 10.54
CA VAL A 143 27.96 36.36 10.75
C VAL A 143 28.80 37.06 9.66
N LYS A 144 28.29 37.19 8.43
CA LYS A 144 28.98 37.90 7.34
C LYS A 144 29.01 39.42 7.48
N LYS A 145 28.23 40.03 8.37
CA LYS A 145 28.24 41.50 8.59
C LYS A 145 29.20 41.98 9.69
N GLN A 146 29.77 41.08 10.49
CA GLN A 146 30.69 41.44 11.58
C GLN A 146 32.18 41.27 11.22
N GLN A 147 32.50 40.77 10.02
CA GLN A 147 33.89 40.63 9.55
C GLN A 147 34.32 41.71 8.54
N THR A 148 33.51 42.75 8.35
CA THR A 148 33.85 43.92 7.52
C THR A 148 33.74 45.19 8.36
N LEU A 149 34.64 45.32 9.34
CA LEU A 149 34.98 46.57 10.03
C LEU A 149 36.51 46.72 10.02
#